data_AF-A0A7S0J6L7-F1
#
_entry.id   AF-A0A7S0J6L7-F1
#
_cell.length_a   1.000
_cell.length_b   1.000
_cell.length_c   1.000
_cell.angle_alpha   90.00
_cell.angle_beta   90.00
_cell.angle_gamma   90.00
#
_symmetry.space_group_name_H-M   'P 1'
#
loop_
_entity.id
_entity.type
_entity.pdbx_description
1 polymer ?
#
loop_
_entity_poly.entity_id
_entity_poly.type
_entity_poly.pdbx_seq_one_letter_code
_entity_poly.pdbx_strand_id
1 'polypeptide(L)'
;MRGAARIRTADGEDEWRARKRKAVHAGLDFISTTGLAMLRSTALHARHGSDILLPFHVPRSNPTEEEAHALLVAKKLANEWRMQHCGKQLPNRCEPRQLLDLMQGLYALEELGLGDPVLTSQVAERCAKFNAVDFFKFDPLHTEPGAFVCEDCVCGARLDAESAHCTQCRRPAIRMSAYDVWLEALVFTFHGCRMGIGLGACFFDILRQLSTAFVAAHGKTLAQKDAHYLAYALTHVIYALSNFNERSLPPSLFPPPIRSCLLDRLKFALKKRDPDLAGECLDCLKCIGERGQTLNAAERFLVGSQQADGGWCCVRMILRRAASSGSRS
;
A
#
# COMPACT_ATOMS: atom_id res chain seq x y z
N MET A 1 4.88 -49.63 -4.99
CA MET A 1 3.65 -48.84 -5.28
C MET A 1 3.39 -47.87 -4.15
N ARG A 2 3.79 -46.61 -4.29
CA ARG A 2 3.33 -45.49 -3.45
C ARG A 2 2.93 -44.38 -4.41
N GLY A 3 1.66 -44.00 -4.33
CA GLY A 3 1.00 -43.14 -5.30
C GLY A 3 1.63 -41.77 -5.36
N ALA A 4 2.13 -41.42 -6.56
CA ALA A 4 2.37 -40.04 -6.92
C ALA A 4 1.01 -39.31 -6.87
N ALA A 5 0.89 -38.34 -5.97
CA ALA A 5 -0.23 -37.42 -5.95
C ALA A 5 -0.23 -36.67 -7.29
N ARG A 6 -1.15 -37.07 -8.18
CA ARG A 6 -1.46 -36.34 -9.40
C ARG A 6 -1.90 -34.94 -8.99
N ILE A 7 -1.09 -33.94 -9.32
CA ILE A 7 -1.54 -32.55 -9.41
C ILE A 7 -2.68 -32.58 -10.42
N ARG A 8 -3.93 -32.36 -9.98
CA ARG A 8 -5.09 -32.29 -10.88
C ARG A 8 -4.82 -31.16 -11.88
N THR A 9 -4.65 -31.53 -13.14
CA THR A 9 -4.50 -30.60 -14.26
C THR A 9 -5.87 -30.08 -14.66
N ALA A 10 -5.96 -28.75 -14.73
CA ALA A 10 -6.95 -27.93 -15.43
C ALA A 10 -8.42 -28.11 -15.04
N ASP A 11 -8.86 -27.35 -14.03
CA ASP A 11 -10.25 -26.87 -13.97
C ASP A 11 -10.59 -26.32 -15.37
N GLY A 12 -11.78 -26.63 -15.91
CA GLY A 12 -12.23 -26.03 -17.17
C GLY A 12 -12.24 -24.50 -17.06
N GLU A 13 -12.08 -23.77 -18.17
CA GLU A 13 -12.00 -22.29 -18.13
C GLU A 13 -13.19 -21.65 -17.39
N ASP A 14 -14.39 -22.22 -17.52
CA ASP A 14 -15.58 -21.75 -16.81
C ASP A 14 -15.54 -22.05 -15.30
N GLU A 15 -15.06 -23.22 -14.91
CA GLU A 15 -14.87 -23.61 -13.51
C GLU A 15 -13.81 -22.73 -12.84
N TRP A 16 -12.70 -22.46 -13.53
CA TRP A 16 -11.68 -21.53 -13.09
C TRP A 16 -12.23 -20.11 -12.91
N ARG A 17 -13.02 -19.60 -13.87
CA ARG A 17 -13.67 -18.28 -13.76
C ARG A 17 -14.61 -18.21 -12.57
N ALA A 18 -15.44 -19.23 -12.36
CA ALA A 18 -16.36 -19.30 -11.22
C ALA A 18 -15.60 -19.31 -9.88
N ARG A 19 -14.52 -20.10 -9.80
CA ARG A 19 -13.66 -20.17 -8.62
C ARG A 19 -12.98 -18.82 -8.33
N LYS A 20 -12.47 -18.15 -9.36
CA LYS A 20 -11.88 -16.82 -9.24
C LYS A 20 -12.91 -15.80 -8.74
N ARG A 21 -14.12 -15.76 -9.32
CA ARG A 21 -15.19 -14.87 -8.87
C ARG A 21 -15.50 -15.08 -7.39
N LYS A 22 -15.66 -16.34 -6.97
CA LYS A 22 -15.89 -16.68 -5.56
C LYS A 22 -14.77 -16.16 -4.65
N ALA A 23 -13.51 -16.30 -5.08
CA ALA A 23 -12.37 -15.80 -4.32
C ALA A 23 -12.36 -14.26 -4.22
N VAL A 24 -12.70 -13.55 -5.31
CA VAL A 24 -12.83 -12.08 -5.29
C VAL A 24 -13.92 -11.65 -4.31
N HIS A 25 -15.11 -12.26 -4.35
CA HIS A 25 -16.18 -11.93 -3.41
C HIS A 25 -15.78 -12.19 -1.96
N ALA A 26 -15.16 -13.33 -1.67
CA ALA A 26 -14.66 -13.63 -0.32
C ALA A 26 -13.61 -12.61 0.14
N GLY A 27 -12.75 -12.13 -0.75
CA GLY A 27 -11.77 -11.08 -0.45
C GLY A 27 -12.43 -9.74 -0.15
N LEU A 28 -13.46 -9.35 -0.90
CA LEU A 28 -14.22 -8.13 -0.66
C LEU A 28 -14.97 -8.18 0.68
N ASP A 29 -15.60 -9.32 1.00
CA ASP A 29 -16.26 -9.55 2.29
C ASP A 29 -15.27 -9.48 3.46
N PHE A 30 -14.08 -10.04 3.27
CA PHE A 30 -12.99 -9.96 4.23
C PHE A 30 -12.54 -8.51 4.46
N ILE A 31 -12.29 -7.74 3.39
CA ILE A 31 -11.90 -6.33 3.49
C ILE A 31 -13.00 -5.51 4.18
N SER A 32 -14.26 -5.75 3.83
CA SER A 32 -15.41 -5.09 4.47
C SER A 32 -15.45 -5.34 5.97
N THR A 33 -15.35 -6.61 6.38
CA THR A 33 -15.46 -7.00 7.78
C THR A 33 -14.25 -6.56 8.59
N THR A 34 -13.06 -6.87 8.10
CA THR A 34 -11.79 -6.54 8.76
C THR A 34 -11.55 -5.04 8.77
N GLY A 35 -11.81 -4.35 7.66
CA GLY A 35 -11.62 -2.92 7.55
C GLY A 35 -12.48 -2.13 8.52
N LEU A 36 -13.75 -2.51 8.70
CA LEU A 36 -14.60 -1.90 9.73
C LEU A 36 -14.05 -2.15 11.14
N ALA A 37 -13.58 -3.36 11.43
CA ALA A 37 -12.97 -3.66 12.71
C ALA A 37 -11.69 -2.83 12.95
N MET A 38 -10.88 -2.62 11.91
CA MET A 38 -9.69 -1.77 11.96
C MET A 38 -10.04 -0.31 12.19
N LEU A 39 -11.00 0.23 11.43
CA LEU A 39 -11.46 1.61 11.58
C LEU A 39 -12.02 1.87 12.97
N ARG A 40 -12.77 0.92 13.55
CA ARG A 40 -13.36 1.07 14.89
C ARG A 40 -12.37 0.87 16.04
N SER A 41 -11.19 0.35 15.76
CA SER A 41 -10.16 0.13 16.77
C SER A 41 -9.14 1.27 16.75
N THR A 42 -9.06 2.07 17.82
CA THR A 42 -8.12 3.21 17.90
C THR A 42 -6.68 2.82 17.56
N ALA A 43 -6.21 1.67 18.04
CA ALA A 43 -4.83 1.21 17.82
C ALA A 43 -4.56 0.76 16.38
N LEU A 44 -5.52 0.12 15.72
CA LEU A 44 -5.37 -0.33 14.33
C LEU A 44 -5.65 0.80 13.35
N HIS A 45 -6.62 1.65 13.67
CA HIS A 45 -6.91 2.87 12.93
C HIS A 45 -5.68 3.77 12.86
N ALA A 46 -5.02 4.04 13.99
CA ALA A 46 -3.83 4.89 14.02
C ALA A 46 -2.65 4.36 13.18
N ARG A 47 -2.66 3.07 12.80
CA ARG A 47 -1.57 2.45 12.05
C ARG A 47 -1.90 2.18 10.58
N HIS A 48 -3.16 1.91 10.27
CA HIS A 48 -3.59 1.36 8.98
C HIS A 48 -4.97 1.88 8.53
N GLY A 49 -5.49 2.91 9.22
CA GLY A 49 -6.88 3.34 9.09
C GLY A 49 -7.24 3.80 7.68
N SER A 50 -6.43 4.66 7.08
CA SER A 50 -6.71 5.16 5.72
C SER A 50 -6.23 4.21 4.61
N ASP A 51 -5.27 3.33 4.88
CA ASP A 51 -4.77 2.34 3.90
C ASP A 51 -5.89 1.43 3.39
N ILE A 52 -6.84 1.07 4.25
CA ILE A 52 -7.93 0.15 3.88
C ILE A 52 -8.94 0.75 2.90
N LEU A 53 -8.89 2.08 2.68
CA LEU A 53 -9.75 2.78 1.75
C LEU A 53 -9.18 2.83 0.33
N LEU A 54 -7.86 2.70 0.19
CA LEU A 54 -7.16 2.82 -1.09
C LEU A 54 -7.39 1.70 -2.12
N PRO A 55 -7.74 0.44 -1.78
CA PRO A 55 -7.92 -0.61 -2.79
C PRO A 55 -9.10 -0.40 -3.73
N PHE A 56 -9.91 0.65 -3.52
CA PHE A 56 -11.18 0.85 -4.21
C PHE A 56 -11.11 2.05 -5.14
N HIS A 57 -11.44 1.83 -6.41
CA HIS A 57 -11.57 2.86 -7.44
C HIS A 57 -13.03 3.01 -7.87
N VAL A 58 -13.36 4.15 -8.49
CA VAL A 58 -14.69 4.39 -9.06
C VAL A 58 -14.94 3.40 -10.21
N PRO A 59 -16.03 2.62 -10.16
CA PRO A 59 -16.34 1.70 -11.25
C PRO A 59 -16.63 2.43 -12.56
N ARG A 60 -16.46 1.71 -13.66
CA ARG A 60 -16.91 2.12 -15.00
C ARG A 60 -18.43 2.35 -14.99
N SER A 61 -18.93 3.09 -15.99
CA SER A 61 -20.37 3.41 -16.12
C SER A 61 -21.30 2.20 -16.09
N ASN A 62 -20.82 1.01 -16.48
CA ASN A 62 -21.52 -0.27 -16.35
C ASN A 62 -20.63 -1.25 -15.57
N PRO A 63 -20.74 -1.32 -14.23
CA PRO A 63 -19.87 -2.16 -13.43
C PRO A 63 -20.21 -3.65 -13.60
N THR A 64 -19.19 -4.51 -13.51
CA THR A 64 -19.42 -5.95 -13.29
C THR A 64 -20.00 -6.19 -11.88
N GLU A 65 -20.47 -7.42 -11.63
CA GLU A 65 -20.94 -7.83 -10.30
C GLU A 65 -19.87 -7.60 -9.22
N GLU A 66 -18.62 -7.96 -9.53
CA GLU A 66 -17.47 -7.79 -8.62
C GLU A 66 -17.16 -6.31 -8.38
N GLU A 67 -17.20 -5.47 -9.43
CA GLU A 67 -16.98 -4.02 -9.32
C GLU A 67 -18.10 -3.34 -8.50
N ALA A 68 -19.36 -3.76 -8.71
CA ALA A 68 -20.49 -3.27 -7.91
C ALA A 68 -20.35 -3.66 -6.43
N HIS A 69 -19.91 -4.89 -6.15
CA HIS A 69 -19.64 -5.33 -4.78
C HIS A 69 -18.47 -4.55 -4.16
N ALA A 70 -17.38 -4.34 -4.90
CA ALA A 70 -16.25 -3.54 -4.45
C ALA A 70 -16.67 -2.11 -4.09
N LEU A 71 -17.51 -1.46 -4.90
CA LEU A 71 -18.05 -0.13 -4.60
C LEU A 71 -18.90 -0.10 -3.33
N LEU A 72 -19.70 -1.14 -3.07
CA LEU A 72 -20.48 -1.24 -1.83
C LEU A 72 -19.56 -1.32 -0.61
N VAL A 73 -18.50 -2.13 -0.68
CA VAL A 73 -17.50 -2.22 0.40
C VAL A 73 -16.80 -0.89 0.59
N ALA A 74 -16.34 -0.25 -0.50
CA ALA A 74 -15.68 1.05 -0.48
C ALA A 74 -16.52 2.12 0.22
N LYS A 75 -17.79 2.28 -0.20
CA LYS A 75 -18.73 3.24 0.38
C LYS A 75 -18.98 2.97 1.87
N LYS A 76 -19.06 1.69 2.26
CA LYS A 76 -19.25 1.31 3.66
C LYS A 76 -18.07 1.74 4.53
N LEU A 77 -16.83 1.46 4.08
CA LEU A 77 -15.62 1.84 4.79
C LEU A 77 -15.43 3.36 4.81
N ALA A 78 -15.68 4.03 3.68
CA ALA A 78 -15.65 5.49 3.55
C ALA A 78 -16.60 6.17 4.53
N ASN A 79 -17.84 5.68 4.64
CA ASN A 79 -18.81 6.23 5.61
C ASN A 79 -18.36 6.03 7.05
N GLU A 80 -17.79 4.87 7.39
CA GLU A 80 -17.23 4.62 8.73
C GLU A 80 -16.08 5.60 9.04
N TRP A 81 -15.16 5.79 8.11
CA TRP A 81 -14.07 6.76 8.25
C TRP A 81 -14.62 8.20 8.39
N ARG A 82 -15.60 8.59 7.58
CA ARG A 82 -16.24 9.93 7.65
C ARG A 82 -16.85 10.20 9.02
N MET A 83 -17.54 9.23 9.63
CA MET A 83 -18.10 9.40 10.97
C MET A 83 -17.02 9.72 12.03
N GLN A 84 -15.79 9.27 11.81
CA GLN A 84 -14.68 9.48 12.74
C GLN A 84 -13.95 10.80 12.53
N HIS A 85 -13.97 11.37 11.33
CA HIS A 85 -13.11 12.50 10.97
C HIS A 85 -13.85 13.73 10.44
N CYS A 86 -14.86 13.54 9.59
CA CYS A 86 -15.55 14.63 8.91
C CYS A 86 -16.39 15.48 9.87
N GLY A 87 -16.51 16.77 9.56
CA GLY A 87 -17.24 17.75 10.37
C GLY A 87 -16.56 18.12 11.70
N LYS A 88 -15.37 17.57 11.99
CA LYS A 88 -14.56 17.92 13.16
C LYS A 88 -13.54 19.01 12.82
N GLN A 89 -13.23 19.84 13.80
CA GLN A 89 -12.10 20.76 13.72
C GLN A 89 -10.84 20.02 14.11
N LEU A 90 -9.81 20.10 13.25
CA LEU A 90 -8.50 19.55 13.56
C LEU A 90 -7.85 20.38 14.68
N PRO A 91 -7.14 19.72 15.62
CA PRO A 91 -6.41 20.43 16.65
C PRO A 91 -5.38 21.37 16.01
N ASN A 92 -5.01 22.43 16.73
CA ASN A 92 -4.00 23.39 16.26
C ASN A 92 -2.62 22.72 16.05
N ARG A 93 -2.34 21.68 16.83
CA ARG A 93 -1.15 20.84 16.71
C ARG A 93 -1.56 19.45 16.24
N CYS A 94 -1.18 19.13 15.01
CA CYS A 94 -1.25 17.79 14.43
C CYS A 94 0.17 17.35 14.12
N GLU A 95 0.51 16.09 14.41
CA GLU A 95 1.79 15.53 14.02
C GLU A 95 1.79 15.20 12.52
N PRO A 96 2.92 15.34 11.79
CA PRO A 96 2.99 15.12 10.34
C PRO A 96 2.37 13.80 9.88
N ARG A 97 2.65 12.69 10.58
CA ARG A 97 2.10 11.37 10.24
C ARG A 97 0.58 11.32 10.26
N GLN A 98 -0.06 12.04 11.19
CA GLN A 98 -1.52 12.11 11.26
C GLN A 98 -2.09 12.88 10.06
N LEU A 99 -1.41 13.95 9.63
CA LEU A 99 -1.84 14.72 8.46
C LEU A 99 -1.74 13.88 7.19
N LEU A 100 -0.69 13.06 7.05
CA LEU A 100 -0.52 12.13 5.93
C LEU A 100 -1.63 11.07 5.89
N ASP A 101 -1.96 10.47 7.03
CA ASP A 101 -3.06 9.49 7.14
C ASP A 101 -4.42 10.13 6.82
N LEU A 102 -4.70 11.34 7.31
CA LEU A 102 -5.91 12.09 6.98
C LEU A 102 -6.01 12.43 5.49
N MET A 103 -4.91 12.89 4.89
CA MET A 103 -4.83 13.21 3.47
C MET A 103 -5.14 11.98 2.61
N GLN A 104 -4.56 10.83 2.92
CA GLN A 104 -4.81 9.59 2.19
C GLN A 104 -6.28 9.14 2.30
N GLY A 105 -6.89 9.28 3.48
CA GLY A 105 -8.32 8.99 3.67
C GLY A 105 -9.21 9.94 2.88
N LEU A 106 -8.89 11.24 2.89
CA LEU A 106 -9.61 12.25 2.10
C LEU A 106 -9.49 12.00 0.59
N TYR A 107 -8.31 11.61 0.10
CA TYR A 107 -8.14 11.22 -1.30
C TYR A 107 -9.11 10.09 -1.68
N ALA A 108 -9.17 9.02 -0.89
CA ALA A 108 -10.08 7.91 -1.14
C ALA A 108 -11.56 8.35 -1.11
N LEU A 109 -11.90 9.30 -0.24
CA LEU A 109 -13.24 9.89 -0.20
C LEU A 109 -13.55 10.73 -1.44
N GLU A 110 -12.62 11.56 -1.90
CA GLU A 110 -12.77 12.38 -3.11
C GLU A 110 -13.01 11.51 -4.34
N GLU A 111 -12.25 10.43 -4.50
CA GLU A 111 -12.46 9.46 -5.57
C GLU A 111 -13.89 8.88 -5.50
N LEU A 112 -14.44 8.60 -4.32
CA LEU A 112 -15.82 8.11 -4.17
C LEU A 112 -16.91 9.18 -4.30
N GLY A 113 -16.57 10.44 -4.59
CA GLY A 113 -17.51 11.56 -4.61
C GLY A 113 -18.03 11.94 -3.22
N LEU A 114 -17.31 11.53 -2.17
CA LEU A 114 -17.61 11.73 -0.75
C LEU A 114 -16.58 12.65 -0.10
N GLY A 115 -15.98 13.60 -0.84
CA GLY A 115 -15.00 14.53 -0.30
C GLY A 115 -15.53 15.39 0.87
N ASP A 116 -14.61 16.01 1.60
CA ASP A 116 -14.91 16.99 2.65
C ASP A 116 -13.99 18.22 2.46
N PRO A 117 -14.43 19.23 1.69
CA PRO A 117 -13.59 20.40 1.36
C PRO A 117 -13.12 21.18 2.59
N VAL A 118 -13.89 21.14 3.68
CA VAL A 118 -13.55 21.83 4.94
C VAL A 118 -12.42 21.09 5.62
N LEU A 119 -12.50 19.77 5.73
CA LEU A 119 -11.40 18.96 6.30
C LEU A 119 -10.16 19.00 5.40
N THR A 120 -10.30 18.93 4.07
CA THR A 120 -9.20 19.09 3.11
C THR A 120 -8.47 20.42 3.31
N SER A 121 -9.22 21.53 3.45
CA SER A 121 -8.62 22.85 3.69
C SER A 121 -7.87 22.93 5.02
N GLN A 122 -8.41 22.33 6.09
CA GLN A 122 -7.73 22.26 7.37
C GLN A 122 -6.43 21.45 7.29
N VAL A 123 -6.44 20.29 6.62
CA VAL A 123 -5.23 19.48 6.42
C VAL A 123 -4.19 20.29 5.64
N ALA A 124 -4.58 20.96 4.55
CA ALA A 124 -3.68 21.80 3.76
C ALA A 124 -3.02 22.91 4.60
N GLU A 125 -3.82 23.64 5.40
CA GLU A 125 -3.33 24.70 6.28
C GLU A 125 -2.35 24.18 7.35
N ARG A 126 -2.60 22.97 7.89
CA ARG A 126 -1.71 22.36 8.88
C ARG A 126 -0.43 21.83 8.23
N CYS A 127 -0.51 21.23 7.04
CA CYS A 127 0.65 20.75 6.30
C CYS A 127 1.63 21.89 5.94
N ALA A 128 1.12 23.08 5.63
CA ALA A 128 1.93 24.25 5.28
C ALA A 128 2.90 24.71 6.40
N LYS A 129 2.76 24.19 7.62
CA LYS A 129 3.65 24.49 8.76
C LYS A 129 4.88 23.58 8.85
N PHE A 130 4.94 22.55 8.01
CA PHE A 130 5.98 21.53 8.00
C PHE A 130 6.76 21.57 6.68
N ASN A 131 7.98 21.02 6.71
CA ASN A 131 8.83 20.88 5.52
C ASN A 131 8.92 19.41 5.07
N ALA A 132 9.62 19.16 3.97
CA ALA A 132 9.78 17.82 3.40
C ALA A 132 10.46 16.84 4.38
N VAL A 133 11.41 17.30 5.19
CA VAL A 133 12.09 16.46 6.19
C VAL A 133 11.11 16.02 7.26
N ASP A 134 10.19 16.89 7.69
CA ASP A 134 9.17 16.56 8.68
C ASP A 134 8.25 15.42 8.20
N PHE A 135 7.94 15.36 6.91
CA PHE A 135 7.12 14.28 6.33
C PHE A 135 7.92 13.03 5.96
N PHE A 136 9.09 13.19 5.34
CA PHE A 136 9.78 12.11 4.64
C PHE A 136 11.06 11.64 5.31
N LYS A 137 11.52 12.33 6.37
CA LYS A 137 12.80 12.06 7.08
C LYS A 137 14.07 12.39 6.28
N PHE A 138 13.91 12.97 5.10
CA PHE A 138 14.99 13.53 4.28
C PHE A 138 14.42 14.68 3.44
N ASP A 139 15.30 15.49 2.83
CA ASP A 139 14.89 16.52 1.88
C ASP A 139 15.11 16.02 0.45
N PRO A 140 14.04 15.71 -0.32
CA PRO A 140 14.17 15.17 -1.66
C PRO A 140 14.68 16.15 -2.72
N LEU A 141 14.73 17.45 -2.42
CA LEU A 141 15.28 18.44 -3.34
C LEU A 141 16.80 18.55 -3.22
N HIS A 142 17.36 18.16 -2.06
CA HIS A 142 18.76 18.42 -1.74
C HIS A 142 19.57 17.16 -1.42
N THR A 143 18.94 16.10 -0.93
CA THR A 143 19.63 14.91 -0.39
C THR A 143 18.93 13.62 -0.78
N GLU A 144 19.68 12.52 -0.82
CA GLU A 144 19.11 11.17 -0.83
C GLU A 144 18.75 10.73 0.60
N PRO A 145 17.87 9.73 0.78
CA PRO A 145 17.63 9.13 2.09
C PRO A 145 18.94 8.68 2.76
N GLY A 146 19.15 9.12 4.00
CA GLY A 146 20.34 8.74 4.77
C GLY A 146 20.39 7.23 5.05
N ALA A 147 21.59 6.66 5.16
CA ALA A 147 21.80 5.24 5.45
C ALA A 147 21.25 4.78 6.82
N PHE A 148 20.90 5.73 7.69
CA PHE A 148 20.50 5.49 9.07
C PHE A 148 19.09 6.00 9.40
N VAL A 149 18.21 6.12 8.42
CA VAL A 149 16.80 6.46 8.69
C VAL A 149 16.12 5.33 9.48
N CYS A 150 15.31 5.69 10.47
CA CYS A 150 14.56 4.76 11.32
C CYS A 150 13.06 4.85 11.06
N GLU A 151 12.35 3.73 11.25
CA GLU A 151 10.89 3.72 11.37
C GLU A 151 10.47 4.54 12.60
N ASP A 152 9.26 5.08 12.54
CA ASP A 152 8.68 5.70 13.73
C ASP A 152 8.38 4.61 14.76
N CYS A 153 8.53 4.93 16.04
CA CYS A 153 8.24 3.96 17.08
C CYS A 153 6.74 3.67 17.11
N VAL A 154 6.38 2.43 17.47
CA VAL A 154 4.98 2.04 17.76
C VAL A 154 4.31 2.90 18.84
N CYS A 155 5.07 3.64 19.67
CA CYS A 155 4.51 4.60 20.64
C CYS A 155 4.28 6.01 20.05
N GLY A 156 4.52 6.21 18.76
CA GLY A 156 4.40 7.50 18.07
C GLY A 156 5.64 8.38 18.12
N ALA A 157 6.70 7.97 18.83
CA ALA A 157 7.95 8.73 18.88
C ALA A 157 8.70 8.63 17.54
N ARG A 158 9.15 9.77 17.03
CA ARG A 158 10.13 9.83 15.95
C ARG A 158 11.52 9.52 16.49
N LEU A 159 12.30 8.74 15.74
CA LEU A 159 13.66 8.36 16.13
C LEU A 159 14.69 9.14 15.33
N ASP A 160 15.75 9.57 16.01
CA ASP A 160 16.93 10.13 15.35
C ASP A 160 17.72 9.04 14.63
N ALA A 161 18.47 9.43 13.60
CA ALA A 161 19.26 8.50 12.81
C ALA A 161 20.30 7.72 13.62
N GLU A 162 20.77 8.22 14.76
CA GLU A 162 21.76 7.50 15.59
C GLU A 162 21.12 6.67 16.71
N SER A 163 19.80 6.78 16.90
CA SER A 163 19.11 6.09 17.99
C SER A 163 19.11 4.57 17.80
N ALA A 164 19.67 3.85 18.77
CA ALA A 164 19.55 2.39 18.84
C ALA A 164 18.21 1.93 19.47
N HIS A 165 17.58 2.80 20.27
CA HIS A 165 16.33 2.53 20.96
C HIS A 165 15.47 3.80 21.03
N CYS A 166 14.16 3.63 21.08
CA CYS A 166 13.23 4.71 21.35
C CYS A 166 13.47 5.30 22.75
N THR A 167 13.60 6.62 22.85
CA THR A 167 13.82 7.32 24.13
C THR A 167 12.61 7.23 25.07
N GLN A 168 11.39 7.08 24.53
CA GLN A 168 10.16 7.02 25.30
C GLN A 168 9.83 5.61 25.82
N CYS A 169 9.83 4.60 24.94
CA CYS A 169 9.40 3.25 25.31
C CYS A 169 10.52 2.19 25.30
N ARG A 170 11.77 2.60 25.04
CA ARG A 170 12.98 1.77 25.06
C ARG A 170 13.00 0.59 24.09
N ARG A 171 12.02 0.49 23.18
CA ARG A 171 12.01 -0.52 22.12
C ARG A 171 13.17 -0.29 21.14
N PRO A 172 13.78 -1.35 20.59
CA PRO A 172 14.84 -1.22 19.58
C PRO A 172 14.37 -0.42 18.35
N ALA A 173 15.26 0.41 17.83
CA ALA A 173 15.04 1.14 16.59
C ALA A 173 15.06 0.18 15.40
N ILE A 174 14.14 0.38 14.44
CA ILE A 174 14.11 -0.41 13.21
C ILE A 174 14.65 0.46 12.08
N ARG A 175 15.75 0.01 11.46
CA ARG A 175 16.41 0.70 10.35
C ARG A 175 15.60 0.53 9.06
N MET A 176 15.33 1.61 8.35
CA MET A 176 14.65 1.56 7.06
C MET A 176 15.63 1.26 5.92
N SER A 177 15.14 0.63 4.86
CA SER A 177 15.86 0.62 3.58
C SER A 177 15.69 1.99 2.91
N ALA A 178 16.67 2.47 2.14
CA ALA A 178 16.47 3.69 1.34
C ALA A 178 15.27 3.57 0.38
N TYR A 179 15.03 2.37 -0.15
CA TYR A 179 13.86 2.09 -1.00
C TYR A 179 12.53 2.15 -0.25
N ASP A 180 12.54 1.85 1.05
CA ASP A 180 11.36 2.01 1.93
C ASP A 180 11.05 3.49 2.16
N VAL A 181 12.08 4.29 2.41
CA VAL A 181 11.94 5.75 2.56
C VAL A 181 11.43 6.39 1.26
N TRP A 182 11.97 6.00 0.10
CA TRP A 182 11.44 6.45 -1.20
C TRP A 182 10.01 5.97 -1.46
N LEU A 183 9.67 4.73 -1.10
CA LEU A 183 8.31 4.21 -1.21
C LEU A 183 7.32 5.05 -0.42
N GLU A 184 7.56 5.29 0.87
CA GLU A 184 6.67 6.14 1.70
C GLU A 184 6.55 7.54 1.09
N ALA A 185 7.67 8.15 0.68
CA ALA A 185 7.66 9.48 0.07
C ALA A 185 6.89 9.51 -1.26
N LEU A 186 7.01 8.48 -2.11
CA LEU A 186 6.25 8.38 -3.37
C LEU A 186 4.74 8.33 -3.11
N VAL A 187 4.30 7.52 -2.16
CA VAL A 187 2.88 7.39 -1.81
C VAL A 187 2.32 8.73 -1.35
N PHE A 188 2.97 9.38 -0.39
CA PHE A 188 2.46 10.61 0.18
C PHE A 188 2.55 11.80 -0.78
N THR A 189 3.62 11.92 -1.56
CA THR A 189 3.73 12.97 -2.57
C THR A 189 2.75 12.79 -3.71
N PHE A 190 2.40 11.55 -4.09
CA PHE A 190 1.30 11.29 -5.03
C PHE A 190 -0.02 11.88 -4.49
N HIS A 191 -0.43 11.52 -3.27
CA HIS A 191 -1.67 12.02 -2.68
C HIS A 191 -1.65 13.55 -2.52
N GLY A 192 -0.53 14.10 -2.03
CA GLY A 192 -0.36 15.56 -1.91
C GLY A 192 -0.53 16.27 -3.24
N CYS A 193 0.10 15.78 -4.31
CA CYS A 193 -0.06 16.33 -5.66
C CYS A 193 -1.50 16.22 -6.18
N ARG A 194 -2.17 15.08 -5.97
CA ARG A 194 -3.56 14.87 -6.43
C ARG A 194 -4.55 15.78 -5.72
N MET A 195 -4.32 16.06 -4.45
CA MET A 195 -5.18 16.90 -3.61
C MET A 195 -4.79 18.40 -3.61
N GLY A 196 -3.68 18.76 -4.25
CA GLY A 196 -3.16 20.14 -4.20
C GLY A 196 -2.59 20.55 -2.83
N ILE A 197 -2.14 19.59 -2.03
CA ILE A 197 -1.55 19.80 -0.70
C ILE A 197 -0.02 19.71 -0.81
N GLY A 198 0.65 20.82 -0.53
CA GLY A 198 2.11 20.89 -0.57
C GLY A 198 2.77 20.20 0.64
N LEU A 199 3.71 19.29 0.36
CA LEU A 199 4.52 18.57 1.36
C LEU A 199 6.02 18.92 1.30
N GLY A 200 6.37 20.00 0.61
CA GLY A 200 7.76 20.46 0.41
C GLY A 200 8.51 19.79 -0.75
N ALA A 201 7.98 18.71 -1.32
CA ALA A 201 8.44 18.09 -2.57
C ALA A 201 7.25 17.50 -3.33
N CYS A 202 7.40 17.27 -4.63
CA CYS A 202 6.39 16.62 -5.46
C CYS A 202 6.77 15.19 -5.82
N PHE A 203 5.81 14.43 -6.35
CA PHE A 203 6.01 13.04 -6.78
C PHE A 203 7.20 12.87 -7.74
N PHE A 204 7.39 13.82 -8.66
CA PHE A 204 8.47 13.75 -9.65
C PHE A 204 9.86 13.95 -9.04
N ASP A 205 9.99 14.67 -7.94
CA ASP A 205 11.27 14.82 -7.23
C ASP A 205 11.73 13.48 -6.67
N ILE A 206 10.80 12.74 -6.05
CA ILE A 206 11.07 11.41 -5.51
C ILE A 206 11.35 10.41 -6.64
N LEU A 207 10.53 10.43 -7.69
CA LEU A 207 10.68 9.54 -8.84
C LEU A 207 12.05 9.70 -9.52
N ARG A 208 12.54 10.94 -9.65
CA ARG A 208 13.87 11.21 -10.23
C ARG A 208 14.99 10.57 -9.41
N GLN A 209 14.93 10.67 -8.08
CA GLN A 209 15.92 10.03 -7.21
C GLN A 209 15.85 8.51 -7.30
N LEU A 210 14.64 7.93 -7.15
CA LEU A 210 14.46 6.48 -7.23
C LEU A 210 14.94 5.92 -8.57
N SER A 211 14.67 6.63 -9.67
CA SER A 211 15.15 6.23 -11.01
C SER A 211 16.68 6.17 -11.08
N THR A 212 17.36 7.19 -10.51
CA THR A 212 18.82 7.24 -10.44
C THR A 212 19.37 6.07 -9.61
N ALA A 213 18.78 5.81 -8.44
CA ALA A 213 19.14 4.70 -7.58
C ALA A 213 18.91 3.33 -8.23
N PHE A 214 17.78 3.17 -8.94
CA PHE A 214 17.48 1.95 -9.69
C PHE A 214 18.53 1.68 -10.77
N VAL A 215 18.92 2.69 -11.55
CA VAL A 215 19.97 2.55 -12.57
C VAL A 215 21.30 2.13 -11.92
N ALA A 216 21.67 2.73 -10.79
CA ALA A 216 22.88 2.38 -10.07
C ALA A 216 22.84 0.96 -9.46
N ALA A 217 21.66 0.47 -9.11
CA ALA A 217 21.43 -0.87 -8.54
C ALA A 217 21.24 -1.95 -9.60
N HIS A 218 20.88 -1.60 -10.83
CA HIS A 218 20.55 -2.55 -11.88
C HIS A 218 21.74 -3.48 -12.19
N GLY A 219 21.47 -4.79 -12.29
CA GLY A 219 22.49 -5.82 -12.49
C GLY A 219 23.31 -6.19 -11.25
N LYS A 220 23.12 -5.51 -10.11
CA LYS A 220 23.79 -5.84 -8.85
C LYS A 220 22.94 -6.75 -7.96
N THR A 221 23.61 -7.54 -7.13
CA THR A 221 22.94 -8.29 -6.07
C THR A 221 22.65 -7.36 -4.90
N LEU A 222 21.37 -7.15 -4.61
CA LEU A 222 20.92 -6.36 -3.46
C LEU A 222 20.71 -7.26 -2.24
N ALA A 223 20.82 -6.67 -1.04
CA ALA A 223 20.37 -7.33 0.18
C ALA A 223 18.87 -7.65 0.07
N GLN A 224 18.41 -8.71 0.74
CA GLN A 224 17.02 -9.16 0.62
C GLN A 224 16.01 -8.06 0.99
N LYS A 225 16.31 -7.27 2.03
CA LYS A 225 15.47 -6.14 2.45
C LYS A 225 15.36 -5.10 1.33
N ASP A 226 16.48 -4.68 0.75
CA ASP A 226 16.50 -3.69 -0.32
C ASP A 226 15.81 -4.20 -1.58
N ALA A 227 16.03 -5.47 -1.95
CA ALA A 227 15.35 -6.09 -3.08
C ALA A 227 13.82 -6.18 -2.88
N HIS A 228 13.36 -6.31 -1.63
CA HIS A 228 11.95 -6.32 -1.28
C HIS A 228 11.36 -4.92 -1.44
N TYR A 229 11.94 -3.90 -0.79
CA TYR A 229 11.41 -2.53 -0.86
C TYR A 229 11.57 -1.88 -2.23
N LEU A 230 12.62 -2.22 -2.99
CA LEU A 230 12.72 -1.79 -4.38
C LEU A 230 11.54 -2.31 -5.21
N ALA A 231 11.12 -3.56 -4.99
CA ALA A 231 9.96 -4.11 -5.70
C ALA A 231 8.69 -3.30 -5.40
N TYR A 232 8.41 -3.02 -4.12
CA TYR A 232 7.27 -2.20 -3.71
C TYR A 232 7.35 -0.75 -4.22
N ALA A 233 8.54 -0.14 -4.18
CA ALA A 233 8.73 1.21 -4.73
C ALA A 233 8.40 1.24 -6.24
N LEU A 234 8.85 0.23 -7.00
CA LEU A 234 8.52 0.11 -8.42
C LEU A 234 7.02 -0.15 -8.66
N THR A 235 6.35 -0.96 -7.83
CA THR A 235 4.89 -1.15 -7.96
C THR A 235 4.14 0.15 -7.69
N HIS A 236 4.56 0.94 -6.71
CA HIS A 236 3.92 2.22 -6.40
C HIS A 236 4.20 3.32 -7.41
N VAL A 237 5.32 3.27 -8.14
CA VAL A 237 5.49 4.12 -9.34
C VAL A 237 4.45 3.75 -10.39
N ILE A 238 4.23 2.46 -10.65
CA ILE A 238 3.23 2.00 -11.62
C ILE A 238 1.82 2.39 -11.17
N TYR A 239 1.47 2.19 -9.90
CA TYR A 239 0.17 2.62 -9.37
C TYR A 239 -0.02 4.12 -9.46
N ALA A 240 0.95 4.93 -9.04
CA ALA A 240 0.82 6.38 -9.14
C ALA A 240 0.60 6.84 -10.60
N LEU A 241 1.33 6.25 -11.56
CA LEU A 241 1.20 6.59 -12.98
C LEU A 241 -0.09 6.06 -13.60
N SER A 242 -0.59 4.90 -13.17
CA SER A 242 -1.85 4.31 -13.66
C SER A 242 -3.10 4.90 -12.99
N ASN A 243 -2.90 5.84 -12.05
CA ASN A 243 -3.91 6.27 -11.08
C ASN A 243 -4.58 5.06 -10.41
N PHE A 244 -3.74 4.15 -9.91
CA PHE A 244 -4.11 2.90 -9.26
C PHE A 244 -5.10 2.08 -10.12
N ASN A 245 -4.68 1.77 -11.35
CA ASN A 245 -5.42 0.95 -12.33
C ASN A 245 -6.65 1.57 -13.00
N GLU A 246 -6.92 2.86 -12.83
CA GLU A 246 -7.93 3.55 -13.64
C GLU A 246 -7.52 3.68 -15.11
N ARG A 247 -6.21 3.59 -15.40
CA ARG A 247 -5.67 3.74 -16.75
C ARG A 247 -4.68 2.62 -17.04
N SER A 248 -4.79 2.03 -18.23
CA SER A 248 -3.73 1.19 -18.77
C SER A 248 -2.55 2.06 -19.19
N LEU A 249 -1.33 1.60 -18.90
CA LEU A 249 -0.12 2.31 -19.28
C LEU A 249 0.51 1.68 -20.51
N PRO A 250 1.03 2.47 -21.47
CA PRO A 250 1.74 1.93 -22.60
C PRO A 250 3.03 1.24 -22.11
N PRO A 251 3.34 0.00 -22.56
CA PRO A 251 4.55 -0.71 -22.13
C PRO A 251 5.84 0.10 -22.36
N SER A 252 5.86 0.97 -23.37
CA SER A 252 7.00 1.85 -23.70
C SER A 252 7.33 2.88 -22.61
N LEU A 253 6.42 3.13 -21.65
CA LEU A 253 6.68 4.01 -20.52
C LEU A 253 7.67 3.39 -19.52
N PHE A 254 7.80 2.06 -19.52
CA PHE A 254 8.62 1.33 -18.57
C PHE A 254 9.79 0.63 -19.28
N PRO A 255 11.05 0.99 -18.95
CA PRO A 255 12.21 0.31 -19.52
C PRO A 255 12.20 -1.21 -19.24
N PRO A 256 12.73 -2.05 -20.16
CA PRO A 256 12.81 -3.50 -19.97
C PRO A 256 13.42 -3.96 -18.63
N PRO A 257 14.42 -3.26 -18.05
CA PRO A 257 14.92 -3.54 -16.71
C PRO A 257 13.85 -3.58 -15.60
N ILE A 258 12.87 -2.68 -15.63
CA ILE A 258 11.81 -2.61 -14.61
C ILE A 258 10.92 -3.86 -14.72
N ARG A 259 10.49 -4.17 -15.94
CA ARG A 259 9.71 -5.38 -16.23
C ARG A 259 10.43 -6.65 -15.77
N SER A 260 11.72 -6.80 -16.11
CA SER A 260 12.51 -7.96 -15.70
C SER A 260 12.61 -8.07 -14.18
N CYS A 261 12.83 -6.96 -13.49
CA CYS A 261 12.87 -6.91 -12.04
C CYS A 261 11.56 -7.43 -11.43
N LEU A 262 10.41 -6.91 -11.87
CA LEU A 262 9.10 -7.33 -11.38
C LEU A 262 8.79 -8.80 -11.68
N LEU A 263 9.16 -9.31 -12.87
CA LEU A 263 9.01 -10.74 -13.19
C LEU A 263 9.85 -11.63 -12.28
N ASP A 264 11.08 -11.25 -11.99
CA ASP A 264 11.96 -12.02 -11.11
C ASP A 264 11.55 -11.93 -9.64
N ARG A 265 10.90 -10.83 -9.23
CA ARG A 265 10.23 -10.71 -7.92
C ARG A 265 8.98 -11.55 -7.84
N LEU A 266 8.14 -11.57 -8.89
CA LEU A 266 6.99 -12.46 -8.95
C LEU A 266 7.39 -13.93 -8.82
N LYS A 267 8.38 -14.40 -9.59
CA LYS A 267 8.90 -15.78 -9.50
C LYS A 267 9.41 -16.10 -8.09
N PHE A 268 10.10 -15.16 -7.46
CA PHE A 268 10.59 -15.32 -6.09
C PHE A 268 9.45 -15.39 -5.08
N ALA A 269 8.44 -14.52 -5.17
CA ALA A 269 7.26 -14.52 -4.31
C ALA A 269 6.51 -15.86 -4.40
N LEU A 270 6.32 -16.39 -5.62
CA LEU A 270 5.73 -17.71 -5.84
C LEU A 270 6.55 -18.82 -5.17
N LYS A 271 7.88 -18.78 -5.31
CA LYS A 271 8.77 -19.76 -4.65
C LYS A 271 8.73 -19.66 -3.13
N LYS A 272 8.57 -18.45 -2.59
CA LYS A 272 8.50 -18.17 -1.15
C LYS A 272 7.09 -18.29 -0.56
N ARG A 273 6.08 -18.51 -1.41
CA ARG A 273 4.66 -18.51 -1.04
C ARG A 273 4.25 -17.22 -0.34
N ASP A 274 4.69 -16.09 -0.90
CA ASP A 274 4.40 -14.75 -0.42
C ASP A 274 3.24 -14.16 -1.26
N PRO A 275 2.00 -14.19 -0.76
CA PRO A 275 0.84 -13.69 -1.51
C PRO A 275 0.86 -12.17 -1.68
N ASP A 276 1.44 -11.43 -0.73
CA ASP A 276 1.45 -9.97 -0.76
C ASP A 276 2.34 -9.47 -1.90
N LEU A 277 3.60 -9.90 -1.93
CA LEU A 277 4.52 -9.53 -3.01
C LEU A 277 4.08 -10.10 -4.37
N ALA A 278 3.45 -11.28 -4.38
CA ALA A 278 2.93 -11.88 -5.61
C ALA A 278 1.77 -11.07 -6.19
N GLY A 279 0.84 -10.59 -5.34
CA GLY A 279 -0.28 -9.74 -5.73
C GLY A 279 0.21 -8.43 -6.34
N GLU A 280 1.10 -7.74 -5.62
CA GLU A 280 1.75 -6.50 -6.04
C GLU A 280 2.40 -6.60 -7.43
N CYS A 281 3.28 -7.59 -7.61
CA CYS A 281 3.98 -7.76 -8.89
C CYS A 281 3.02 -8.18 -10.00
N LEU A 282 2.07 -9.08 -9.73
CA LEU A 282 1.11 -9.55 -10.74
C LEU A 282 0.26 -8.42 -11.27
N ASP A 283 -0.27 -7.58 -10.39
CA ASP A 283 -1.17 -6.49 -10.76
C ASP A 283 -0.44 -5.43 -11.59
N CYS A 284 0.74 -4.99 -11.13
CA CYS A 284 1.57 -4.05 -11.88
C CYS A 284 2.02 -4.59 -13.24
N LEU A 285 2.41 -5.87 -13.33
CA LEU A 285 2.76 -6.49 -14.61
C LEU A 285 1.56 -6.49 -15.57
N LYS A 286 0.36 -6.81 -15.09
CA LYS A 286 -0.87 -6.72 -15.90
C LYS A 286 -1.15 -5.28 -16.34
N CYS A 287 -0.96 -4.32 -15.45
CA CYS A 287 -1.18 -2.89 -15.71
C CYS A 287 -0.33 -2.35 -16.87
N ILE A 288 0.93 -2.83 -16.97
CA ILE A 288 1.85 -2.48 -18.06
C ILE A 288 1.73 -3.41 -19.28
N GLY A 289 0.67 -4.24 -19.36
CA GLY A 289 0.33 -5.05 -20.53
C GLY A 289 0.99 -6.43 -20.59
N GLU A 290 1.65 -6.89 -19.53
CA GLU A 290 2.28 -8.20 -19.51
C GLU A 290 1.29 -9.36 -19.51
N ARG A 291 1.69 -10.43 -20.20
CA ARG A 291 0.91 -11.66 -20.32
C ARG A 291 1.86 -12.87 -20.33
N GLY A 292 1.35 -14.02 -19.93
CA GLY A 292 2.08 -15.28 -20.07
C GLY A 292 1.83 -16.27 -18.92
N GLN A 293 2.48 -17.41 -19.02
CA GLN A 293 2.27 -18.53 -18.10
C GLN A 293 2.61 -18.19 -16.65
N THR A 294 3.63 -17.37 -16.40
CA THR A 294 4.01 -16.94 -15.05
C THR A 294 2.91 -16.14 -14.36
N LEU A 295 2.24 -15.24 -15.09
CA LEU A 295 1.14 -14.44 -14.55
C LEU A 295 -0.09 -15.32 -14.28
N ASN A 296 -0.39 -16.26 -15.19
CA ASN A 296 -1.47 -17.23 -14.98
C ASN A 296 -1.20 -18.12 -13.76
N ALA A 297 0.05 -18.54 -13.56
CA ALA A 297 0.46 -19.30 -12.38
C ALA A 297 0.33 -18.48 -11.09
N ALA A 298 0.68 -17.19 -11.14
CA ALA A 298 0.52 -16.28 -10.01
C ALA A 298 -0.95 -16.06 -9.63
N GLU A 299 -1.81 -15.86 -10.62
CA GLU A 299 -3.25 -15.70 -10.38
C GLU A 299 -3.87 -16.95 -9.73
N ARG A 300 -3.49 -18.13 -10.23
CA ARG A 300 -3.89 -19.42 -9.62
C ARG A 300 -3.32 -19.59 -8.22
N PHE A 301 -2.08 -19.17 -7.99
CA PHE A 301 -1.46 -19.19 -6.68
C PHE A 301 -2.25 -18.32 -5.69
N LEU A 302 -2.59 -17.08 -6.04
CA LEU A 302 -3.35 -16.17 -5.18
C LEU A 302 -4.73 -16.74 -4.86
N VAL A 303 -5.50 -17.17 -5.87
CA VAL A 303 -6.82 -17.80 -5.63
C VAL A 303 -6.69 -19.08 -4.78
N GLY A 304 -5.63 -19.86 -4.99
CA GLY A 304 -5.38 -21.09 -4.25
C GLY A 304 -4.85 -20.89 -2.82
N SER A 305 -4.23 -19.75 -2.51
CA SER A 305 -3.65 -19.43 -1.21
C SER A 305 -4.59 -18.65 -0.29
N GLN A 306 -5.76 -18.23 -0.78
CA GLN A 306 -6.75 -17.52 0.02
C GLN A 306 -7.20 -18.39 1.21
N GLN A 307 -7.23 -17.79 2.39
CA GLN A 307 -7.66 -18.45 3.62
C GLN A 307 -9.18 -18.57 3.67
N ALA A 308 -9.68 -19.38 4.61
CA ALA A 308 -11.12 -19.63 4.76
C ALA A 308 -11.94 -18.39 5.13
N ASP A 309 -11.30 -17.37 5.72
CA ASP A 309 -11.92 -16.08 6.03
C ASP A 309 -11.96 -15.12 4.84
N GLY A 310 -11.41 -15.50 3.68
CA GLY A 310 -11.32 -14.67 2.48
C GLY A 310 -10.05 -13.81 2.41
N GLY A 311 -9.21 -13.80 3.45
CA GLY A 311 -7.96 -13.04 3.47
C GLY A 311 -6.77 -13.81 2.90
N TRP A 312 -5.68 -13.09 2.67
CA TRP A 312 -4.35 -13.67 2.37
C TRP A 312 -3.39 -13.59 3.56
N CYS A 313 -3.75 -12.82 4.59
CA CYS A 313 -2.95 -12.59 5.79
C CYS A 313 -3.70 -13.02 7.06
N CYS A 314 -2.98 -13.48 8.08
CA CYS A 314 -3.57 -13.89 9.36
C CYS A 314 -3.95 -12.67 10.21
N VAL A 315 -5.12 -12.06 9.95
CA VAL A 315 -5.63 -10.90 10.71
C VAL A 315 -5.94 -11.26 12.16
N ARG A 316 -6.19 -12.53 12.48
CA ARG A 316 -6.32 -13.00 13.88
C ARG A 316 -5.08 -12.70 14.73
N MET A 317 -3.88 -12.60 14.17
CA MET A 317 -2.70 -12.12 14.92
C MET A 317 -2.70 -10.60 15.10
N ILE A 318 -3.17 -9.84 14.11
CA ILE A 318 -3.22 -8.37 14.13
C ILE A 318 -4.23 -7.89 15.19
N LEU A 319 -5.45 -8.44 15.18
CA LEU A 319 -6.49 -8.12 16.15
C LEU A 319 -6.16 -8.59 17.58
N ARG A 320 -5.55 -9.78 17.75
CA ARG A 320 -5.11 -10.27 19.07
C ARG A 320 -3.96 -9.45 19.65
N ARG A 321 -3.02 -8.99 18.82
CA ARG A 321 -1.93 -8.10 19.26
C ARG A 321 -2.46 -6.73 19.70
N ALA A 322 -3.38 -6.15 18.94
CA ALA A 322 -4.03 -4.88 19.30
C ALA A 322 -4.82 -4.96 20.61
N ALA A 323 -5.55 -6.07 20.86
CA ALA A 323 -6.25 -6.31 22.11
C ALA A 323 -5.29 -6.50 23.31
N SER A 324 -4.13 -7.13 23.09
CA SER A 324 -3.11 -7.32 24.15
C SER A 324 -2.29 -6.08 24.49
N SER A 325 -2.30 -5.04 23.64
CA SER A 325 -1.64 -3.75 23.90
C SER A 325 -2.55 -2.74 24.62
N GLY A 326 -3.86 -2.98 24.68
CA GLY A 326 -4.83 -2.12 25.36
C GLY A 326 -5.07 -2.43 26.84
N SER A 327 -4.41 -3.46 27.40
CA SER A 327 -4.60 -3.92 28.78
C SER A 327 -3.45 -3.57 29.73
N ARG A 328 -2.56 -2.65 29.34
CA ARG A 328 -1.56 -2.04 30.23
C ARG A 328 -1.63 -0.52 30.12
N SER A 329 -2.70 0.03 30.68
CA SER A 329 -2.76 1.40 31.21
C SER A 329 -2.65 1.32 32.73
#